data_AF-A0A6I7NL68-F1
#
_entry.id   AF-A0A6I7NL68-F1
#
_cell.length_a   1.000
_cell.length_b   1.000
_cell.length_c   1.000
_cell.angle_alpha   90.00
_cell.angle_beta   90.00
_cell.angle_gamma   90.00
#
_symmetry.space_group_name_H-M   'P 1'
#
loop_
_entity.id
_entity.type
_entity.pdbx_description
1 polymer ?
#
loop_
_entity_poly.entity_id
_entity_poly.type
_entity_poly.pdbx_seq_one_letter_code
_entity_poly.pdbx_strand_id
1 'polypeptide(L)'
;MKKAYRWTDVVFIGGLWGILEATLGYGLQFLPAWFSGSVMFPIGAAILMMAYRRHGSSRMLVYIGLVAATIKAVNLFMPGLPPVRTYNPMIAIMLQTSLVAVVLPRLQKQPIVESALAIVGVSIGWRILFMLNNSLNVALTDNTIFYVMNVDNLIGFALLLGLVGAVFAILLFEGARRMDVSRLKAMRFHPTAALGMVAIAVLLTWFL
;
A
#
# COMPACT_ATOMS: atom_id res chain seq x y z
N MET A 1 0.62 26.79 10.37
CA MET A 1 1.77 26.28 9.58
C MET A 1 1.70 24.75 9.52
N LYS A 2 1.65 24.12 8.34
CA LYS A 2 1.78 22.66 8.23
C LYS A 2 3.21 22.28 8.65
N LYS A 3 3.36 21.40 9.65
CA LYS A 3 4.67 20.94 10.12
C LYS A 3 5.34 20.18 8.98
N ALA A 4 6.51 20.63 8.54
CA ALA A 4 7.29 19.90 7.53
C ALA A 4 7.64 18.50 8.10
N TYR A 5 7.37 17.45 7.33
CA TYR A 5 7.83 16.11 7.67
C TYR A 5 9.32 15.99 7.33
N ARG A 6 10.04 15.11 8.00
CA ARG A 6 11.46 14.85 7.71
C ARG A 6 11.57 13.62 6.82
N TRP A 7 12.59 13.61 5.96
CA TRP A 7 12.88 12.44 5.13
C TRP A 7 13.17 11.18 5.95
N THR A 8 13.74 11.32 7.15
CA THR A 8 13.92 10.16 8.05
C THR A 8 12.59 9.52 8.45
N ASP A 9 11.53 10.30 8.60
CA ASP A 9 10.20 9.77 8.92
C ASP A 9 9.58 9.05 7.70
N VAL A 10 9.82 9.55 6.47
CA VAL A 10 9.43 8.88 5.21
C VAL A 10 10.14 7.54 5.07
N VAL A 11 11.47 7.54 5.19
CA VAL A 11 12.32 6.35 5.01
C VAL A 11 12.01 5.30 6.06
N PHE A 12 11.82 5.70 7.33
CA PHE A 12 11.48 4.77 8.39
C PHE A 12 10.11 4.10 8.15
N ILE A 13 9.08 4.90 7.85
CA ILE A 13 7.72 4.37 7.65
C ILE A 13 7.62 3.56 6.34
N GLY A 14 8.31 4.00 5.28
CA GLY A 14 8.43 3.25 4.04
C GLY A 14 9.16 1.92 4.23
N GLY A 15 10.24 1.91 5.02
CA GLY A 15 10.95 0.70 5.42
C GLY A 15 10.07 -0.26 6.23
N LEU A 16 9.26 0.25 7.16
CA LEU A 16 8.29 -0.55 7.90
C LEU A 16 7.28 -1.25 6.97
N TRP A 17 6.73 -0.53 5.99
CA TRP A 17 5.86 -1.17 5.00
C TRP A 17 6.65 -2.16 4.14
N GLY A 18 7.87 -1.84 3.71
CA GLY A 18 8.74 -2.77 3.00
C GLY A 18 8.95 -4.10 3.75
N ILE A 19 9.17 -4.07 5.07
CA ILE A 19 9.25 -5.27 5.92
C ILE A 19 7.94 -6.06 5.88
N LEU A 20 6.79 -5.40 5.99
CA LEU A 20 5.49 -6.09 5.93
C LEU A 20 5.22 -6.71 4.56
N GLU A 21 5.62 -6.05 3.47
CA GLU A 21 5.56 -6.60 2.12
C GLU A 21 6.48 -7.81 1.93
N ALA A 22 7.67 -7.80 2.52
CA ALA A 22 8.59 -8.93 2.47
C ALA A 22 8.13 -10.11 3.33
N THR A 23 7.47 -9.85 4.47
CA THR A 23 7.08 -10.88 5.43
C THR A 23 5.65 -11.35 5.24
N LEU A 24 4.67 -10.50 5.56
CA LEU A 24 3.25 -10.81 5.39
C LEU A 24 2.91 -10.98 3.91
N GLY A 25 3.47 -10.15 3.02
CA GLY A 25 3.26 -10.30 1.59
C GLY A 25 3.76 -11.64 1.05
N TYR A 26 4.91 -12.14 1.53
CA TYR A 26 5.39 -13.50 1.25
C TYR A 26 4.42 -14.55 1.78
N GLY A 27 3.97 -14.44 3.04
CA GLY A 27 2.98 -15.38 3.59
C GLY A 27 1.66 -15.40 2.80
N LEU A 28 1.20 -14.24 2.33
CA LEU A 28 -0.03 -14.12 1.55
C LEU A 28 0.10 -14.67 0.13
N GLN A 29 1.29 -14.97 -0.36
CA GLN A 29 1.48 -15.61 -1.67
C GLN A 29 0.96 -17.06 -1.68
N PHE A 30 0.84 -17.69 -0.51
CA PHE A 30 0.28 -19.03 -0.35
C PHE A 30 -1.26 -19.02 -0.43
N LEU A 31 -1.88 -17.85 -0.32
CA LEU A 31 -3.28 -17.66 -0.65
C LEU A 31 -3.44 -17.42 -2.15
N PRO A 32 -4.66 -17.60 -2.71
CA PRO A 32 -4.91 -17.24 -4.09
C PRO A 32 -4.45 -15.80 -4.36
N ALA A 33 -3.64 -15.60 -5.41
CA ALA A 33 -2.89 -14.36 -5.66
C ALA A 33 -3.76 -13.08 -5.64
N TRP A 34 -5.05 -13.24 -5.95
CA TRP A 34 -6.04 -12.17 -5.95
C TRP A 34 -6.47 -11.68 -4.58
N PHE A 35 -6.28 -12.49 -3.55
CA PHE A 35 -6.68 -12.17 -2.19
C PHE A 35 -5.65 -11.33 -1.45
N SER A 36 -4.36 -11.44 -1.81
CA SER A 36 -3.26 -10.74 -1.12
C SER A 36 -3.48 -9.22 -1.07
N GLY A 37 -3.92 -8.63 -2.19
CA GLY A 37 -4.23 -7.20 -2.27
C GLY A 37 -5.37 -6.76 -1.34
N SER A 38 -6.31 -7.64 -0.99
CA SER A 38 -7.40 -7.35 -0.05
C SER A 38 -6.94 -7.29 1.40
N VAL A 39 -5.77 -7.84 1.73
CA VAL A 39 -5.20 -7.80 3.09
C VAL A 39 -4.11 -6.75 3.19
N MET A 40 -3.19 -6.69 2.22
CA MET A 40 -2.07 -5.74 2.25
C MET A 40 -2.51 -4.28 2.07
N PHE A 41 -3.53 -4.02 1.24
CA PHE A 41 -4.04 -2.65 1.07
C PHE A 41 -4.56 -2.04 2.40
N PRO A 42 -5.44 -2.70 3.16
CA PRO A 42 -5.87 -2.23 4.48
C PRO A 42 -4.71 -1.90 5.44
N ILE A 43 -3.70 -2.77 5.49
CA ILE A 43 -2.52 -2.60 6.35
C ILE A 43 -1.73 -1.36 5.89
N GLY A 44 -1.44 -1.25 4.59
CA GLY A 44 -0.79 -0.08 4.01
C GLY A 44 -1.57 1.21 4.26
N ALA A 45 -2.89 1.20 4.07
CA ALA A 45 -3.77 2.33 4.33
C ALA A 45 -3.73 2.77 5.80
N ALA A 46 -3.68 1.83 6.75
CA ALA A 46 -3.55 2.11 8.17
C ALA A 46 -2.18 2.76 8.51
N ILE A 47 -1.09 2.28 7.90
CA ILE A 47 0.25 2.87 8.04
C ILE A 47 0.25 4.32 7.52
N LEU A 48 -0.32 4.55 6.35
CA LEU A 48 -0.45 5.88 5.76
C LEU A 48 -1.35 6.80 6.60
N MET A 49 -2.43 6.28 7.18
CA MET A 49 -3.28 7.00 8.12
C MET A 49 -2.48 7.48 9.34
N MET A 50 -1.69 6.60 9.97
CA MET A 50 -0.83 6.97 11.09
C MET A 50 0.20 8.03 10.70
N ALA A 51 0.85 7.88 9.54
CA ALA A 51 1.80 8.85 9.02
C ALA A 51 1.15 10.24 8.78
N TYR A 52 -0.05 10.24 8.18
CA TYR A 52 -0.80 11.47 7.93
C TYR A 52 -1.25 12.14 9.23
N ARG A 53 -1.73 11.39 10.22
CA ARG A 53 -2.12 11.96 11.52
C ARG A 53 -0.93 12.57 12.26
N ARG A 54 0.28 12.07 12.03
CA ARG A 54 1.51 12.61 12.62
C ARG A 54 1.98 13.90 11.96
N HIS A 55 1.96 13.97 10.63
CA HIS A 55 2.59 15.08 9.88
C HIS A 55 1.63 15.98 9.10
N GLY A 56 0.41 15.52 8.79
CA GLY A 56 -0.61 16.27 8.05
C GLY A 56 -0.27 16.54 6.58
N SER A 57 0.60 15.72 5.98
CA SER A 57 1.12 15.92 4.62
C SER A 57 0.75 14.76 3.70
N SER A 58 -0.06 15.02 2.67
CA SER A 58 -0.38 14.05 1.62
C SER A 58 0.84 13.66 0.79
N ARG A 59 1.75 14.62 0.53
CA ARG A 59 2.96 14.38 -0.27
C ARG A 59 3.85 13.32 0.39
N MET A 60 3.91 13.32 1.72
CA MET A 60 4.66 12.32 2.50
C MET A 60 4.19 10.90 2.19
N LEU A 61 2.89 10.69 1.98
CA LEU A 61 2.29 9.38 1.77
C LEU A 61 2.73 8.76 0.45
N VAL A 62 2.83 9.59 -0.60
CA VAL A 62 3.37 9.17 -1.90
C VAL A 62 4.85 8.80 -1.77
N TYR A 63 5.64 9.57 -1.02
CA TYR A 63 7.04 9.23 -0.80
C TYR A 63 7.24 7.97 0.05
N ILE A 64 6.37 7.71 1.03
CA ILE A 64 6.36 6.43 1.76
C ILE A 64 6.12 5.27 0.79
N GLY A 65 5.13 5.41 -0.10
CA GLY A 65 4.86 4.45 -1.17
C GLY A 65 6.05 4.22 -2.09
N LEU A 66 6.71 5.31 -2.49
CA LEU A 66 7.91 5.25 -3.33
C LEU A 66 9.02 4.45 -2.66
N VAL A 67 9.32 4.71 -1.39
CA VAL A 67 10.34 3.96 -0.63
C VAL A 67 9.96 2.46 -0.56
N ALA A 68 8.72 2.14 -0.22
CA ALA A 68 8.26 0.75 -0.15
C ALA A 68 8.33 0.05 -1.52
N ALA A 69 7.94 0.73 -2.60
CA ALA A 69 8.03 0.21 -3.96
C ALA A 69 9.50 0.02 -4.41
N THR A 70 10.41 0.93 -4.04
CA THR A 70 11.84 0.78 -4.31
C THR A 70 12.44 -0.41 -3.56
N ILE A 71 12.04 -0.65 -2.30
CA ILE A 71 12.44 -1.86 -1.58
C ILE A 71 11.94 -3.09 -2.32
N LYS A 72 10.67 -3.11 -2.75
CA LYS A 72 10.11 -4.23 -3.51
C LYS A 72 10.83 -4.46 -4.84
N ALA A 73 11.33 -3.39 -5.47
CA ALA A 73 12.09 -3.46 -6.72
C ALA A 73 13.39 -4.26 -6.62
N VAL A 74 13.91 -4.50 -5.40
CA VAL A 74 15.06 -5.39 -5.18
C VAL A 74 14.82 -6.78 -5.77
N ASN A 75 13.57 -7.26 -5.78
CA ASN A 75 13.19 -8.53 -6.37
C ASN A 75 13.40 -8.61 -7.90
N LEU A 76 13.62 -7.48 -8.59
CA LEU A 76 13.99 -7.49 -10.02
C LEU A 76 15.42 -8.02 -10.23
N PHE A 77 16.27 -7.97 -9.20
CA PHE A 77 17.63 -8.47 -9.25
C PHE A 77 17.76 -9.93 -8.76
N MET A 78 16.64 -10.56 -8.36
CA MET A 78 16.64 -11.95 -7.91
C MET A 78 16.61 -12.91 -9.11
N PRO A 79 17.58 -13.84 -9.22
CA PRO A 79 17.60 -14.80 -10.30
C PRO A 79 16.41 -15.76 -10.20
N GLY A 80 15.75 -16.00 -11.34
CA GLY A 80 14.63 -16.96 -11.44
C GLY A 80 13.26 -16.41 -11.05
N LEU A 81 13.15 -15.18 -10.53
CA LEU A 81 11.86 -14.56 -10.25
C LEU A 81 11.31 -13.82 -11.48
N PRO A 82 10.10 -14.14 -11.98
CA PRO A 82 9.53 -13.42 -13.12
C PRO A 82 9.32 -11.93 -12.80
N PRO A 83 9.75 -10.99 -13.67
CA PRO A 83 9.64 -9.55 -13.40
C PRO A 83 8.23 -9.07 -13.06
N VAL A 84 7.19 -9.70 -13.64
CA VAL A 84 5.78 -9.37 -13.39
C VAL A 84 5.37 -9.58 -11.92
N ARG A 85 5.98 -10.56 -11.23
CA ARG A 85 5.72 -10.81 -9.79
C ARG A 85 6.29 -9.72 -8.89
N THR A 86 7.19 -8.89 -9.42
CA THR A 86 7.77 -7.73 -8.72
C THR A 86 7.09 -6.45 -9.15
N TYR A 87 6.91 -6.25 -10.46
CA TYR A 87 6.28 -5.07 -11.04
C TYR A 87 4.85 -4.84 -10.53
N ASN A 88 4.03 -5.89 -10.48
CA ASN A 88 2.63 -5.76 -10.07
C ASN A 88 2.48 -5.24 -8.63
N PRO A 89 3.16 -5.82 -7.61
CA PRO A 89 3.19 -5.24 -6.27
C PRO A 89 3.71 -3.80 -6.23
N MET A 90 4.77 -3.46 -6.98
CA MET A 90 5.30 -2.09 -7.02
C MET A 90 4.24 -1.09 -7.50
N ILE A 91 3.57 -1.39 -8.61
CA ILE A 91 2.51 -0.52 -9.14
C ILE A 91 1.32 -0.45 -8.17
N ALA A 92 0.93 -1.57 -7.57
CA ALA A 92 -0.15 -1.59 -6.59
C ALA A 92 0.15 -0.67 -5.40
N ILE A 93 1.36 -0.71 -4.83
CA ILE A 93 1.79 0.19 -3.74
C ILE A 93 1.68 1.65 -4.17
N MET A 94 2.16 1.99 -5.38
CA MET A 94 2.11 3.36 -5.89
C MET A 94 0.68 3.86 -6.12
N LEU A 95 -0.20 3.03 -6.66
CA LEU A 95 -1.61 3.38 -6.89
C LEU A 95 -2.36 3.56 -5.56
N GLN A 96 -2.16 2.64 -4.61
CA GLN A 96 -2.78 2.69 -3.30
C GLN A 96 -2.35 3.95 -2.53
N THR A 97 -1.04 4.23 -2.48
CA THR A 97 -0.52 5.41 -1.79
C THR A 97 -1.01 6.72 -2.41
N SER A 98 -1.08 6.79 -3.74
CA SER A 98 -1.57 7.96 -4.45
C SER A 98 -3.04 8.22 -4.16
N LEU A 99 -3.90 7.20 -4.25
CA LEU A 99 -5.33 7.34 -3.97
C LEU A 99 -5.59 7.69 -2.50
N VAL A 100 -4.89 7.04 -1.57
CA VAL A 100 -4.98 7.38 -0.15
C VAL A 100 -4.52 8.82 0.07
N ALA A 101 -3.45 9.28 -0.57
CA ALA A 101 -2.96 10.65 -0.44
C ALA A 101 -3.97 11.73 -0.88
N VAL A 102 -4.80 11.42 -1.88
CA VAL A 102 -5.86 12.29 -2.39
C VAL A 102 -7.07 12.31 -1.45
N VAL A 103 -7.47 11.15 -0.94
CA VAL A 103 -8.73 11.00 -0.18
C VAL A 103 -8.55 11.34 1.30
N LEU A 104 -7.46 10.90 1.90
CA LEU A 104 -7.22 10.95 3.35
C LEU A 104 -7.33 12.34 4.01
N PRO A 105 -6.90 13.45 3.37
CA PRO A 105 -7.06 14.80 3.95
C PRO A 105 -8.50 15.18 4.25
N ARG A 106 -9.44 14.64 3.46
CA ARG A 106 -10.87 14.93 3.59
C ARG A 106 -11.50 14.06 4.68
N LEU A 107 -11.02 12.83 4.87
CA LEU A 107 -11.65 11.86 5.79
C LEU A 107 -11.49 12.18 7.28
N GLN A 108 -10.49 12.97 7.68
CA GLN A 108 -10.22 13.21 9.11
C GLN A 108 -11.39 13.86 9.86
N LYS A 109 -12.24 14.60 9.15
CA LYS A 109 -13.32 15.40 9.73
C LYS A 109 -14.71 14.84 9.43
N GLN A 110 -14.79 13.77 8.64
CA GLN A 110 -16.06 13.25 8.17
C GLN A 110 -16.66 12.24 9.15
N PRO A 111 -18.00 12.11 9.17
CA PRO A 111 -18.67 11.05 9.91
C PRO A 111 -18.23 9.68 9.41
N ILE A 112 -18.48 8.65 10.23
CA ILE A 112 -18.03 7.28 9.95
C ILE A 112 -18.57 6.73 8.63
N VAL A 113 -19.83 7.04 8.29
CA VAL A 113 -20.47 6.55 7.06
C VAL A 113 -19.80 7.14 5.82
N GLU A 114 -19.60 8.46 5.79
CA GLU A 114 -18.90 9.12 4.68
C GLU A 114 -17.45 8.66 4.55
N SER A 115 -16.77 8.45 5.68
CA SER A 115 -15.41 7.89 5.70
C SER A 115 -15.38 6.48 5.12
N ALA A 116 -16.34 5.63 5.51
CA ALA A 116 -16.47 4.27 5.01
C ALA A 116 -16.73 4.24 3.49
N LEU A 117 -17.66 5.07 2.99
CA LEU A 117 -17.94 5.17 1.55
C LEU A 117 -16.71 5.59 0.75
N ALA A 118 -15.94 6.56 1.27
CA ALA A 118 -14.70 6.96 0.62
C ALA A 118 -13.64 5.86 0.63
N ILE A 119 -13.53 5.07 1.71
CA ILE A 119 -12.61 3.92 1.79
C ILE A 119 -13.03 2.82 0.80
N VAL A 120 -14.32 2.54 0.65
CA VAL A 120 -14.84 1.66 -0.41
C VAL A 120 -14.40 2.17 -1.78
N GLY A 121 -14.59 3.47 -2.04
CA GLY A 121 -14.16 4.12 -3.27
C GLY A 121 -12.66 3.97 -3.53
N VAL A 122 -11.81 4.14 -2.52
CA VAL A 122 -10.36 3.92 -2.65
C VAL A 122 -10.03 2.46 -2.92
N SER A 123 -10.65 1.52 -2.20
CA SER A 123 -10.42 0.08 -2.33
C SER A 123 -10.76 -0.43 -3.72
N ILE A 124 -11.89 -0.01 -4.27
CA ILE A 124 -12.30 -0.34 -5.64
C ILE A 124 -11.43 0.44 -6.64
N GLY A 125 -11.19 1.73 -6.38
CA GLY A 125 -10.47 2.63 -7.28
C GLY A 125 -9.05 2.17 -7.59
N TRP A 126 -8.28 1.73 -6.58
CA TRP A 126 -6.91 1.27 -6.85
C TRP A 126 -6.91 -0.02 -7.67
N ARG A 127 -7.90 -0.89 -7.48
CA ARG A 127 -8.05 -2.13 -8.25
C ARG A 127 -8.43 -1.84 -9.69
N ILE A 128 -9.32 -0.89 -9.94
CA ILE A 128 -9.64 -0.43 -11.30
C ILE A 128 -8.38 0.11 -11.98
N LEU A 129 -7.65 1.02 -11.34
CA LEU A 129 -6.40 1.56 -11.89
C LEU A 129 -5.36 0.46 -12.13
N PHE A 130 -5.27 -0.50 -11.21
CA PHE A 130 -4.36 -1.64 -11.35
C PHE A 130 -4.76 -2.52 -12.53
N MET A 131 -6.04 -2.84 -12.71
CA MET A 131 -6.52 -3.59 -13.86
C MET A 131 -6.26 -2.84 -15.16
N LEU A 132 -6.52 -1.54 -15.22
CA LEU A 132 -6.21 -0.72 -16.40
C LEU A 132 -4.72 -0.79 -16.76
N ASN A 133 -3.84 -0.70 -15.76
CA ASN A 133 -2.40 -0.88 -15.98
C ASN A 133 -2.07 -2.29 -16.52
N ASN A 134 -2.70 -3.34 -15.99
CA ASN A 134 -2.48 -4.70 -16.47
C ASN A 134 -3.04 -4.91 -17.88
N SER A 135 -4.21 -4.34 -18.21
CA SER A 135 -4.79 -4.40 -19.56
C SER A 135 -3.89 -3.71 -20.59
N LEU A 136 -3.28 -2.58 -20.24
CA LEU A 136 -2.28 -1.93 -21.09
C LEU A 136 -1.04 -2.82 -21.28
N ASN A 137 -0.55 -3.47 -20.23
CA ASN A 137 0.57 -4.41 -20.33
C ASN A 137 0.23 -5.61 -21.23
N VAL A 138 -0.97 -6.19 -21.12
CA VAL A 138 -1.45 -7.26 -21.99
C VAL A 138 -1.44 -6.81 -23.45
N ALA A 139 -1.99 -5.62 -23.74
CA ALA A 139 -2.03 -5.06 -25.09
C ALA A 139 -0.65 -4.78 -25.70
N LEU A 140 0.38 -4.59 -24.87
CA LEU A 140 1.75 -4.28 -25.31
C LEU A 140 2.68 -5.50 -25.36
N THR A 141 2.37 -6.58 -24.63
CA THR A 141 3.30 -7.70 -24.41
C THR A 141 2.70 -9.09 -24.68
N ASP A 142 1.41 -9.16 -25.01
CA ASP A 142 0.62 -10.39 -25.18
C ASP A 142 0.63 -11.33 -23.95
N ASN A 143 1.15 -10.88 -22.81
CA ASN A 143 1.22 -11.68 -21.60
C ASN A 143 -0.06 -11.53 -20.79
N THR A 144 -1.01 -12.45 -20.98
CA THR A 144 -2.31 -12.43 -20.31
C THR A 144 -2.20 -12.73 -18.81
N ILE A 145 -2.87 -11.91 -18.01
CA ILE A 145 -2.91 -12.02 -16.55
C ILE A 145 -4.34 -12.35 -16.14
N PHE A 146 -4.50 -13.24 -15.16
CA PHE A 146 -5.79 -13.83 -14.74
C PHE A 146 -6.96 -12.84 -14.63
N TYR A 147 -6.71 -11.62 -14.12
CA TYR A 147 -7.75 -10.60 -13.89
C TYR A 147 -8.34 -10.01 -15.16
N VAL A 148 -7.64 -10.07 -16.28
CA VAL A 148 -8.04 -9.43 -17.54
C VAL A 148 -8.57 -10.47 -18.54
N MET A 149 -8.58 -11.76 -18.17
CA MET A 149 -8.97 -12.85 -19.07
C MET A 149 -10.47 -12.83 -19.42
N ASN A 150 -11.34 -12.39 -18.51
CA ASN A 150 -12.77 -12.28 -18.75
C ASN A 150 -13.41 -11.18 -17.89
N VAL A 151 -14.63 -10.77 -18.26
CA VAL A 151 -15.39 -9.72 -17.57
C VAL A 151 -15.74 -10.13 -16.13
N ASP A 152 -16.00 -11.41 -15.89
CA ASP A 152 -16.34 -11.91 -14.55
C ASP A 152 -15.17 -11.76 -13.57
N ASN A 153 -13.94 -12.03 -14.00
CA ASN A 153 -12.73 -11.85 -13.20
C ASN A 153 -12.45 -10.37 -12.96
N LEU A 154 -12.71 -9.50 -13.95
CA LEU A 154 -12.60 -8.05 -13.79
C LEU A 154 -13.57 -7.56 -12.70
N ILE A 155 -14.84 -7.95 -12.81
CA ILE A 155 -15.89 -7.57 -11.86
C ILE A 155 -15.60 -8.16 -10.47
N GLY A 156 -15.24 -9.44 -10.40
CA GLY A 156 -14.89 -10.13 -9.15
C GLY A 156 -13.69 -9.49 -8.46
N PHE A 157 -12.65 -9.13 -9.21
CA PHE A 157 -11.49 -8.44 -8.64
C PHE A 157 -11.82 -7.03 -8.18
N ALA A 158 -12.41 -6.19 -9.03
CA ALA A 158 -12.72 -4.81 -8.65
C ALA A 158 -13.77 -4.71 -7.56
N LEU A 159 -14.89 -5.42 -7.68
CA LEU A 159 -16.05 -5.24 -6.81
C LEU A 159 -16.01 -6.19 -5.63
N LEU A 160 -16.01 -7.52 -5.84
CA LEU A 160 -16.09 -8.48 -4.73
C LEU A 160 -14.88 -8.36 -3.81
N LEU A 161 -13.67 -8.48 -4.36
CA LEU A 161 -12.44 -8.33 -3.58
C LEU A 161 -12.21 -6.88 -3.15
N GLY A 162 -12.70 -5.91 -3.93
CA GLY A 162 -12.75 -4.49 -3.53
C GLY A 162 -13.54 -4.27 -2.25
N LEU A 163 -14.72 -4.86 -2.14
CA LEU A 163 -15.59 -4.77 -0.97
C LEU A 163 -14.98 -5.51 0.23
N VAL A 164 -14.44 -6.73 0.03
CA VAL A 164 -13.73 -7.46 1.10
C VAL A 164 -12.56 -6.63 1.64
N GLY A 165 -11.74 -6.08 0.75
CA GLY A 165 -10.65 -5.18 1.13
C GLY A 165 -11.15 -3.90 1.81
N ALA A 166 -12.30 -3.38 1.39
CA ALA A 166 -12.88 -2.18 2.00
C ALA A 166 -13.34 -2.45 3.44
N VAL A 167 -13.95 -3.61 3.72
CA VAL A 167 -14.35 -4.00 5.08
C VAL A 167 -13.13 -4.00 6.00
N PHE A 168 -12.05 -4.67 5.60
CA PHE A 168 -10.81 -4.66 6.39
C PHE A 168 -10.20 -3.26 6.52
N ALA A 169 -10.19 -2.48 5.44
CA ALA A 169 -9.68 -1.13 5.45
C ALA A 169 -10.48 -0.21 6.39
N ILE A 170 -11.81 -0.32 6.42
CA ILE A 170 -12.68 0.43 7.34
C ILE A 170 -12.35 0.07 8.79
N LEU A 171 -12.25 -1.22 9.10
CA LEU A 171 -11.92 -1.69 10.46
C LEU A 171 -10.58 -1.14 10.93
N LEU A 172 -9.53 -1.30 10.12
CA LEU A 172 -8.19 -0.81 10.47
C LEU A 172 -8.12 0.72 10.48
N PHE A 173 -8.80 1.40 9.56
CA PHE A 173 -8.85 2.86 9.51
C PHE A 173 -9.52 3.44 10.75
N GLU A 174 -10.66 2.89 11.15
CA GLU A 174 -11.40 3.33 12.33
C GLU A 174 -10.65 3.02 13.62
N GLY A 175 -10.02 1.84 13.71
CA GLY A 175 -9.10 1.51 14.79
C GLY A 175 -7.96 2.54 14.87
N ALA A 176 -7.26 2.79 13.76
CA ALA A 176 -6.17 3.74 13.67
C ALA A 176 -6.61 5.19 13.93
N ARG A 177 -7.87 5.56 13.64
CA ARG A 177 -8.44 6.88 13.93
C ARG A 177 -8.64 7.10 15.43
N ARG A 178 -9.07 6.07 16.15
CA ARG A 178 -9.33 6.10 17.60
C ARG A 178 -8.06 5.98 18.45
N MET A 179 -6.98 5.44 17.90
CA MET A 179 -5.70 5.34 18.62
C MET A 179 -5.15 6.73 18.97
N ASP A 180 -4.64 6.88 20.19
CA ASP A 180 -3.88 8.06 20.57
C ASP A 180 -2.49 8.03 19.91
N VAL A 181 -2.25 9.00 19.03
CA VAL A 181 -0.98 9.17 18.30
C VAL A 181 -0.07 10.20 18.97
N SER A 182 -0.39 10.68 20.17
CA SER A 182 0.44 11.63 20.93
C SER A 182 1.87 11.13 21.10
N ARG A 183 2.03 9.87 21.51
CA ARG A 183 3.33 9.20 21.65
C ARG A 183 4.05 9.08 20.31
N LEU A 184 3.35 8.69 19.24
CA LEU A 184 3.93 8.61 17.90
C LEU A 184 4.38 9.97 17.37
N LYS A 185 3.68 11.06 17.70
CA LYS A 185 4.07 12.44 17.37
C LYS A 185 5.30 12.90 18.14
N ALA A 186 5.50 12.41 19.37
CA ALA A 186 6.66 12.73 20.20
C ALA A 186 7.92 11.97 19.75
N MET A 187 7.75 10.76 19.21
CA MET A 187 8.87 9.99 18.65
C MET A 187 9.57 10.76 17.53
N ARG A 188 10.89 10.72 17.50
CA ARG A 188 11.71 11.21 16.39
C ARG A 188 12.53 10.05 15.85
N PHE A 189 12.33 9.71 14.58
CA PHE A 189 13.13 8.66 13.96
C PHE A 189 14.52 9.19 13.63
N HIS A 190 15.55 8.57 14.20
CA HIS A 190 16.94 8.83 13.88
C HIS A 190 17.30 8.28 12.48
N PRO A 191 18.25 8.90 11.76
CA PRO A 191 18.71 8.40 10.47
C PRO A 191 19.19 6.95 10.52
N THR A 192 19.91 6.56 11.57
CA THR A 192 20.40 5.19 11.78
C THR A 192 19.27 4.18 11.89
N ALA A 193 18.21 4.50 12.63
CA ALA A 193 17.03 3.65 12.74
C ALA A 193 16.29 3.55 11.39
N ALA A 194 16.15 4.65 10.65
CA ALA A 194 15.51 4.65 9.33
C ALA A 194 16.29 3.80 8.31
N LEU A 195 17.62 3.94 8.27
CA LEU A 195 18.49 3.11 7.43
C LEU A 195 18.45 1.64 7.85
N GLY A 196 18.43 1.35 9.16
CA GLY A 196 18.27 0.00 9.68
C GLY A 196 16.97 -0.65 9.21
N MET A 197 15.85 0.08 9.24
CA MET A 197 14.57 -0.43 8.72
C MET A 197 14.64 -0.77 7.24
N VAL A 198 15.27 0.07 6.41
CA VAL A 198 15.45 -0.22 4.98
C VAL A 198 16.37 -1.41 4.76
N ALA A 199 17.50 -1.48 5.47
CA ALA A 199 18.43 -2.59 5.36
C ALA A 199 17.75 -3.93 5.70
N ILE A 200 17.00 -3.97 6.81
CA ILE A 200 16.20 -5.15 7.19
C ILE A 200 15.16 -5.47 6.12
N ALA A 201 14.44 -4.46 5.61
CA ALA A 201 13.44 -4.67 4.57
C ALA A 201 14.04 -5.27 3.29
N VAL A 202 15.19 -4.75 2.85
CA VAL A 202 15.93 -5.24 1.67
C VAL A 202 16.43 -6.65 1.88
N LEU A 203 17.03 -6.96 3.04
CA LEU A 203 17.48 -8.31 3.38
C LEU A 203 16.31 -9.29 3.37
N LEU A 204 15.20 -8.95 4.05
CA LEU A 204 14.01 -9.81 4.05
C LEU A 204 13.43 -10.00 2.66
N THR A 205 13.40 -8.94 1.85
CA THR A 205 12.92 -9.00 0.46
C THR A 205 13.80 -9.92 -0.41
N TRP A 206 15.11 -9.95 -0.16
CA TRP A 206 16.04 -10.81 -0.89
C TRP A 206 15.98 -12.28 -0.47
N PHE A 207 15.70 -12.56 0.80
CA PHE A 207 15.75 -13.93 1.35
C PHE A 207 14.40 -14.63 1.46
N LEU A 208 13.29 -13.89 1.38
CA LEU A 208 11.91 -14.41 1.37
C LEU A 208 11.33 -14.31 -0.05
#